data_AF-A0A380MYR6-F1
#
_entry.id   AF-A0A380MYR6-F1
#
_cell.length_a   1.000
_cell.length_b   1.000
_cell.length_c   1.000
_cell.angle_alpha   90.00
_cell.angle_beta   90.00
_cell.angle_gamma   90.00
#
_symmetry.space_group_name_H-M   'P 1'
#
loop_
_entity.id
_entity.type
_entity.pdbx_description
1 polymer ?
#
loop_
_entity_poly.entity_id
_entity_poly.type
_entity_poly.pdbx_seq_one_letter_code
_entity_poly.pdbx_strand_id
1 'polypeptide(L)'
;MDVAVVRELMQQLTGLGRGERDKHVADAAAMLGISKVTLYRHLKKQGWTSGRKARADKGKAALSDEELQAIAAMQRATQRKNGKDMMSAGDAQAIAAANGLLERELHPATVNRLLRRKGLSVKQMRRDTPHINLATSHPNQMWQIDPSYCVLY
;
A
#
# COMPACT_ATOMS: atom_id res chain seq x y z
N MET A 1 -18.52 21.68 12.61
CA MET A 1 -19.03 22.08 11.28
C MET A 1 -20.29 21.29 11.02
N ASP A 2 -21.40 21.99 10.79
CA ASP A 2 -22.70 21.39 10.54
C ASP A 2 -22.67 20.50 9.29
N VAL A 3 -23.30 19.33 9.38
CA VAL A 3 -23.38 18.36 8.28
C VAL A 3 -24.14 18.96 7.09
N ALA A 4 -25.13 19.83 7.32
CA ALA A 4 -25.88 20.50 6.28
C ALA A 4 -24.97 21.39 5.41
N VAL A 5 -24.15 22.23 6.06
CA VAL A 5 -23.20 23.13 5.40
C VAL A 5 -22.17 22.34 4.57
N VAL A 6 -21.69 21.20 5.10
CA VAL A 6 -20.74 20.35 4.36
C VAL A 6 -21.40 19.77 3.10
N ARG A 7 -22.66 19.31 3.19
CA ARG A 7 -23.38 18.72 2.05
C ARG A 7 -23.69 19.74 0.96
N GLU A 8 -24.09 20.95 1.33
CA GLU A 8 -24.32 22.04 0.37
C GLU A 8 -23.03 22.39 -0.38
N LEU A 9 -21.92 22.53 0.35
CA LEU A 9 -20.62 22.78 -0.26
C LEU A 9 -20.19 21.62 -1.18
N MET A 10 -20.50 20.37 -0.83
CA MET A 10 -20.24 19.22 -1.71
C MET A 10 -20.98 19.32 -3.04
N GLN A 11 -22.26 19.70 -3.02
CA GLN A 11 -23.08 19.87 -4.23
C GLN A 11 -22.55 20.98 -5.13
N GLN A 12 -22.17 22.11 -4.54
CA GLN A 12 -21.54 23.22 -5.26
C GLN A 12 -20.22 22.78 -5.92
N LEU A 13 -19.39 22.03 -5.20
CA LEU A 13 -18.10 21.54 -5.71
C LEU A 13 -18.22 20.49 -6.83
N THR A 14 -19.32 19.73 -6.89
CA THR A 14 -19.54 18.75 -7.97
C THR A 14 -19.88 19.38 -9.32
N GLY A 15 -20.47 20.58 -9.34
CA GLY A 15 -20.84 21.29 -10.58
C GLY A 15 -19.72 22.15 -11.19
N LEU A 16 -18.64 22.40 -10.45
CA LEU A 16 -17.59 23.35 -10.85
C LEU A 16 -16.56 22.78 -11.83
N GLY A 17 -16.14 23.63 -12.77
CA GLY A 17 -15.15 23.30 -13.79
C GLY A 17 -13.73 23.06 -13.24
N ARG A 18 -12.80 22.74 -14.16
CA ARG A 18 -11.38 22.58 -13.83
C ARG A 18 -10.76 23.97 -13.63
N GLY A 19 -10.27 24.26 -12.42
CA GLY A 19 -9.58 25.52 -12.08
C GLY A 19 -10.36 26.46 -11.16
N GLU A 20 -11.69 26.35 -11.14
CA GLU A 20 -12.58 27.19 -10.31
C GLU A 20 -12.70 26.67 -8.87
N ARG A 21 -12.53 25.36 -8.70
CA ARG A 21 -12.67 24.68 -7.40
C ARG A 21 -11.75 25.23 -6.30
N ASP A 22 -10.51 25.61 -6.63
CA ASP A 22 -9.58 26.08 -5.59
C ASP A 22 -9.95 27.47 -5.05
N LYS A 23 -10.55 28.33 -5.90
CA LYS A 23 -11.08 29.64 -5.49
C LYS A 23 -12.28 29.45 -4.56
N HIS A 24 -13.27 28.66 -5.00
CA HIS A 24 -14.45 28.38 -4.17
C HIS A 24 -14.12 27.74 -2.81
N VAL A 25 -13.14 26.82 -2.78
CA VAL A 25 -12.67 26.23 -1.51
C VAL A 25 -11.94 27.27 -0.66
N ALA A 26 -11.20 28.22 -1.26
CA ALA A 26 -10.57 29.32 -0.53
C ALA A 26 -11.62 30.24 0.12
N ASP A 27 -12.63 30.63 -0.65
CA ASP A 27 -13.67 31.55 -0.20
C ASP A 27 -14.51 30.91 0.91
N ALA A 28 -14.93 29.65 0.72
CA ALA A 28 -15.65 28.90 1.75
C ALA A 28 -14.81 28.70 3.02
N ALA A 29 -13.51 28.45 2.89
CA ALA A 29 -12.61 28.32 4.03
C ALA A 29 -12.47 29.65 4.80
N ALA A 30 -12.38 30.77 4.08
CA ALA A 30 -12.32 32.11 4.67
C ALA A 30 -13.63 32.48 5.40
N MET A 31 -14.79 32.23 4.77
CA MET A 31 -16.10 32.47 5.40
C MET A 31 -16.31 31.65 6.67
N LEU A 32 -15.81 30.41 6.70
CA LEU A 32 -15.91 29.52 7.85
C LEU A 32 -14.81 29.74 8.89
N GLY A 33 -13.83 30.62 8.63
CA GLY A 33 -12.71 30.88 9.53
C GLY A 33 -11.78 29.67 9.74
N ILE A 34 -11.69 28.75 8.77
CA ILE A 34 -10.88 27.53 8.87
C ILE A 34 -9.88 27.41 7.73
N SER A 35 -8.85 26.59 7.89
CA SER A 35 -7.92 26.29 6.80
C SER A 35 -8.58 25.44 5.69
N LYS A 36 -8.11 25.61 4.44
CA LYS A 36 -8.49 24.72 3.31
C LYS A 36 -8.31 23.23 3.65
N VAL A 37 -7.25 22.90 4.39
CA VAL A 37 -6.94 21.52 4.82
C VAL A 37 -8.01 20.99 5.76
N THR A 38 -8.45 21.80 6.72
CA THR A 38 -9.53 21.46 7.65
C THR A 38 -10.85 21.27 6.89
N LEU A 39 -11.15 22.16 5.95
CA LEU A 39 -12.35 22.07 5.11
C LEU A 39 -12.38 20.76 4.29
N TYR A 40 -11.28 20.43 3.60
CA TYR A 40 -11.15 19.16 2.88
C TYR A 40 -11.26 17.93 3.80
N ARG A 41 -10.83 18.02 5.06
CA ARG A 41 -11.00 16.94 6.03
C ARG A 41 -12.47 16.71 6.38
N HIS A 42 -13.24 17.78 6.56
CA HIS A 42 -14.69 17.70 6.78
C HIS A 42 -15.42 17.15 5.56
N LEU A 43 -15.09 17.65 4.36
CA LEU A 43 -15.61 17.15 3.09
C LEU A 43 -15.33 15.66 2.91
N LYS A 44 -14.09 15.23 3.15
CA LYS A 44 -13.69 13.81 3.05
C LYS A 44 -14.41 12.92 4.06
N LYS A 45 -14.66 13.42 5.28
CA LYS A 45 -15.42 12.70 6.31
C LYS A 45 -16.87 12.41 5.87
N GLN A 46 -17.43 13.27 5.01
CA GLN A 46 -18.77 13.09 4.40
C GLN A 46 -18.72 12.38 3.04
N GLY A 47 -17.58 11.82 2.64
CA GLY A 47 -17.43 11.03 1.41
C GLY A 47 -17.12 11.84 0.15
N TRP A 48 -16.81 13.13 0.26
CA TRP A 48 -16.43 13.92 -0.92
C TRP A 48 -15.13 13.42 -1.55
N THR A 49 -15.11 13.35 -2.88
CA THR A 49 -13.91 13.09 -3.67
C THR A 49 -13.79 14.13 -4.78
N SER A 50 -12.56 14.47 -5.18
CA SER A 50 -12.34 15.49 -6.21
C SER A 50 -12.69 15.04 -7.64
N GLY A 51 -13.04 13.76 -7.83
CA GLY A 51 -13.23 13.15 -9.15
C GLY A 51 -12.01 13.26 -10.07
N ARG A 52 -10.83 13.65 -9.55
CA ARG A 52 -9.63 13.84 -10.38
C ARG A 52 -9.20 12.50 -10.94
N LYS A 53 -9.23 12.39 -12.27
CA LYS A 53 -8.74 11.21 -13.00
C LYS A 53 -7.34 10.86 -12.52
N ALA A 54 -7.19 9.64 -12.03
CA ALA A 54 -5.87 9.09 -11.71
C ALA A 54 -5.05 8.97 -12.99
N ARG A 55 -3.72 9.06 -12.86
CA ARG A 55 -2.82 8.77 -14.00
C ARG A 55 -3.06 7.33 -14.48
N ALA A 56 -2.92 7.10 -15.79
CA ALA A 56 -3.21 5.81 -16.43
C ALA A 56 -2.27 4.68 -15.96
N ASP A 57 -1.10 5.03 -15.47
CA ASP A 57 -0.06 4.13 -14.96
C ASP A 57 -0.07 4.02 -13.43
N LYS A 58 -1.03 4.64 -12.74
CA LYS A 58 -1.08 4.63 -11.27
C LYS A 58 -1.19 3.20 -10.77
N GLY A 59 -0.14 2.74 -10.09
CA GLY A 59 -0.06 1.39 -9.52
C GLY A 59 0.61 0.34 -10.42
N LYS A 60 0.90 0.67 -11.68
CA LYS A 60 1.72 -0.19 -12.55
C LYS A 60 3.14 -0.27 -12.00
N ALA A 61 3.67 -1.49 -11.91
CA ALA A 61 5.06 -1.74 -11.53
C ALA A 61 5.95 -1.61 -12.76
N ALA A 62 7.19 -1.17 -12.56
CA ALA A 62 8.19 -1.06 -13.63
C ALA A 62 8.78 -2.43 -14.04
N LEU A 63 8.63 -3.44 -13.18
CA LEU A 63 8.95 -4.84 -13.47
C LEU A 63 7.66 -5.65 -13.37
N SER A 64 7.53 -6.63 -14.25
CA SER A 64 6.49 -7.65 -14.22
C SER A 64 6.61 -8.55 -12.99
N ASP A 65 5.56 -9.32 -12.71
CA ASP A 65 5.58 -10.28 -11.61
C ASP A 65 6.55 -11.44 -11.88
N GLU A 66 6.72 -11.84 -13.15
CA GLU A 66 7.66 -12.87 -13.59
C GLU A 66 9.12 -12.45 -13.37
N GLU A 67 9.47 -11.22 -13.77
CA GLU A 67 10.80 -10.65 -13.53
C GLU A 67 11.10 -10.60 -12.01
N LEU A 68 10.13 -10.18 -11.20
CA LEU A 68 10.29 -10.14 -9.74
C LEU A 68 10.44 -11.54 -9.13
N GLN A 69 9.74 -12.55 -9.67
CA GLN A 69 9.88 -13.93 -9.22
C GLN A 69 11.26 -14.51 -9.58
N ALA A 70 11.78 -14.22 -10.77
CA ALA A 70 13.12 -14.64 -11.17
C ALA A 70 14.18 -14.08 -10.22
N ILE A 71 14.13 -12.78 -9.92
CA ILE A 71 15.04 -12.12 -8.96
C ILE A 71 14.90 -12.76 -7.57
N ALA A 72 13.67 -12.95 -7.08
CA ALA A 72 13.42 -13.54 -5.77
C ALA A 72 13.94 -14.98 -5.67
N ALA A 73 13.78 -15.78 -6.72
CA ALA A 73 14.28 -17.15 -6.78
C ALA A 73 15.80 -17.19 -6.68
N MET A 74 16.51 -16.32 -7.40
CA MET A 74 17.97 -16.22 -7.33
C MET A 74 18.45 -15.81 -5.93
N GLN A 75 17.82 -14.82 -5.31
CA GLN A 75 18.14 -14.41 -3.94
C GLN A 75 17.88 -15.52 -2.93
N ARG A 76 16.80 -16.28 -3.09
CA ARG A 76 16.47 -17.40 -2.19
C ARG A 76 17.43 -18.57 -2.37
N ALA A 77 17.79 -18.91 -3.62
CA ALA A 77 18.66 -20.04 -3.93
C ALA A 77 20.08 -19.87 -3.37
N THR A 78 20.55 -18.63 -3.27
CA THR A 78 21.90 -18.31 -2.77
C THR A 78 21.97 -18.11 -1.26
N GLN A 79 20.84 -18.21 -0.56
CA GLN A 79 20.84 -18.07 0.89
C GLN A 79 21.52 -19.27 1.56
N ARG A 80 22.33 -18.99 2.58
CA ARG A 80 22.97 -20.04 3.37
C ARG A 80 21.97 -20.74 4.30
N LYS A 81 22.29 -21.99 4.68
CA LYS A 81 21.51 -22.76 5.68
C LYS A 81 21.33 -22.03 7.03
N ASN A 82 22.30 -21.20 7.41
CA ASN A 82 22.23 -20.37 8.63
C ASN A 82 21.36 -19.10 8.46
N GLY A 83 20.74 -18.92 7.30
CA GLY A 83 19.81 -17.84 7.03
C GLY A 83 20.43 -16.49 6.70
N LYS A 84 21.74 -16.42 6.42
CA LYS A 84 22.39 -15.21 5.93
C LYS A 84 22.16 -15.05 4.43
N ASP A 85 21.71 -13.86 4.03
CA ASP A 85 21.53 -13.47 2.64
C ASP A 85 22.90 -13.19 2.01
N MET A 86 23.19 -13.85 0.89
CA MET A 86 24.48 -13.73 0.18
C MET A 86 24.42 -12.85 -1.06
N MET A 87 23.24 -12.75 -1.67
CA MET A 87 23.05 -12.06 -2.94
C MET A 87 22.21 -10.81 -2.74
N SER A 88 22.76 -9.67 -3.16
CA SER A 88 22.03 -8.41 -3.13
C SER A 88 20.98 -8.37 -4.25
N ALA A 89 20.03 -7.43 -4.16
CA ALA A 89 19.06 -7.23 -5.24
C ALA A 89 19.72 -6.72 -6.54
N GLY A 90 20.86 -6.03 -6.43
CA GLY A 90 21.63 -5.57 -7.59
C GLY A 90 22.28 -6.74 -8.30
N ASP A 91 22.97 -7.61 -7.56
CA ASP A 91 23.64 -8.78 -8.13
C ASP A 91 22.64 -9.75 -8.77
N ALA A 92 21.52 -10.01 -8.09
CA ALA A 92 20.44 -10.84 -8.62
C ALA A 92 19.87 -10.26 -9.91
N GLN A 93 19.68 -8.94 -9.98
CA GLN A 93 19.20 -8.27 -11.18
C GLN A 93 20.22 -8.32 -12.32
N ALA A 94 21.50 -8.11 -12.05
CA ALA A 94 22.56 -8.18 -13.07
C ALA A 94 22.66 -9.59 -13.67
N ILE A 95 22.58 -10.63 -12.83
CA ILE A 95 22.54 -12.02 -13.29
C ILE A 95 21.27 -12.28 -14.10
N ALA A 96 20.12 -11.77 -13.66
CA ALA A 96 18.86 -11.97 -14.37
C ALA A 96 18.86 -11.28 -15.75
N ALA A 97 19.40 -10.06 -15.84
CA ALA A 97 19.57 -9.33 -17.09
C ALA A 97 20.54 -10.05 -18.04
N ALA A 98 21.66 -10.58 -17.52
CA ALA A 98 22.60 -11.37 -18.32
C ALA A 98 22.00 -12.66 -18.90
N ASN A 99 20.97 -13.22 -18.24
CA ASN A 99 20.23 -14.39 -18.72
C ASN A 99 18.99 -14.03 -19.57
N GLY A 100 18.79 -12.75 -19.91
CA GLY A 100 17.64 -12.30 -20.69
C GLY A 100 16.29 -12.40 -19.96
N LEU A 101 16.31 -12.54 -18.63
CA LEU A 101 15.11 -12.66 -17.79
C LEU A 101 14.54 -11.30 -17.36
N LEU A 102 15.25 -10.21 -17.63
CA LEU A 102 14.86 -8.84 -17.30
C LEU A 102 14.98 -7.95 -18.53
N GLU A 103 13.97 -7.11 -18.76
CA GLU A 103 14.02 -6.11 -19.83
C GLU A 103 14.87 -4.88 -19.44
N ARG A 104 14.93 -4.58 -18.13
CA ARG A 104 15.62 -3.39 -17.62
C ARG A 104 16.16 -3.58 -16.22
N GLU A 105 17.27 -2.90 -15.95
CA GLU A 105 17.79 -2.76 -14.60
C GLU A 105 17.20 -1.56 -13.88
N LEU A 106 17.03 -1.64 -12.57
CA LEU A 106 16.51 -0.58 -11.71
C LEU A 106 17.44 -0.38 -10.53
N HIS A 107 17.32 0.76 -9.85
CA HIS A 107 18.08 0.94 -8.62
C HIS A 107 17.72 -0.19 -7.60
N PRO A 108 18.70 -0.83 -6.93
CA PRO A 108 18.44 -1.98 -6.04
C PRO A 108 17.39 -1.71 -4.94
N ALA A 109 17.33 -0.47 -4.43
CA ALA A 109 16.30 -0.07 -3.48
C ALA A 109 14.86 -0.14 -4.06
N THR A 110 14.69 0.18 -5.34
CA THR A 110 13.41 0.06 -6.05
C THR A 110 13.02 -1.41 -6.19
N VAL A 111 13.94 -2.28 -6.58
CA VAL A 111 13.71 -3.74 -6.67
C VAL A 111 13.30 -4.30 -5.32
N ASN A 112 14.07 -4.01 -4.27
CA ASN A 112 13.75 -4.43 -2.89
C ASN A 112 12.36 -3.96 -2.42
N ARG A 113 11.97 -2.72 -2.76
CA ARG A 113 10.64 -2.19 -2.46
C ARG A 113 9.54 -2.95 -3.20
N LEU A 114 9.76 -3.26 -4.49
CA LEU A 114 8.81 -4.04 -5.30
C LEU A 114 8.64 -5.46 -4.77
N LEU A 115 9.75 -6.15 -4.46
CA LEU A 115 9.75 -7.47 -3.85
C LEU A 115 8.98 -7.48 -2.52
N ARG A 116 9.24 -6.52 -1.63
CA ARG A 116 8.52 -6.38 -0.35
C ARG A 116 7.03 -6.17 -0.53
N ARG A 117 6.64 -5.32 -1.47
CA ARG A 117 5.24 -5.02 -1.79
C ARG A 117 4.50 -6.25 -2.31
N LYS A 118 5.19 -7.13 -3.04
CA LYS A 118 4.65 -8.38 -3.59
C LYS A 118 4.81 -9.59 -2.67
N GLY A 119 5.38 -9.43 -1.47
CA GLY A 119 5.60 -10.55 -0.55
C GLY A 119 6.78 -11.45 -0.90
N LEU A 120 7.61 -11.06 -1.87
CA LEU A 120 8.69 -11.86 -2.45
C LEU A 120 10.07 -11.54 -1.85
N SER A 121 10.16 -10.73 -0.79
CA SER A 121 11.46 -10.57 -0.13
C SER A 121 11.88 -11.86 0.57
N VAL A 122 13.17 -12.16 0.59
CA VAL A 122 13.72 -13.36 1.24
C VAL A 122 13.21 -13.50 2.67
N LYS A 123 13.15 -12.40 3.43
CA LYS A 123 12.58 -12.38 4.80
C LYS A 123 11.10 -12.79 4.84
N GLN A 124 10.28 -12.38 3.86
CA GLN A 124 8.86 -12.75 3.80
C GLN A 124 8.68 -14.21 3.36
N MET A 125 9.45 -14.67 2.38
CA MET A 125 9.40 -16.05 1.88
C MET A 125 9.85 -17.08 2.93
N ARG A 126 10.63 -16.65 3.93
CA ARG A 126 11.06 -17.48 5.07
C ARG A 126 10.19 -17.37 6.30
N ARG A 127 9.19 -16.49 6.30
CA ARG A 127 8.25 -16.50 7.42
C ARG A 127 7.58 -17.87 7.39
N ASP A 128 7.75 -18.60 8.48
CA ASP A 128 6.93 -19.77 8.75
C ASP A 128 5.46 -19.36 8.57
N THR A 129 4.65 -20.29 8.08
CA THR A 129 3.23 -20.07 7.87
C THR A 129 2.65 -19.41 9.13
N PRO A 130 2.11 -18.19 9.04
CA PRO A 130 1.77 -17.43 10.23
C PRO A 130 0.71 -18.20 11.02
N HIS A 131 1.00 -18.50 12.29
CA HIS A 131 -0.08 -18.53 13.27
C HIS A 131 -0.62 -17.09 13.30
N ILE A 132 -1.93 -16.97 13.20
CA ILE A 132 -2.63 -15.77 12.75
C ILE A 132 -2.33 -14.59 13.70
N ASN A 133 -1.96 -13.42 13.18
CA ASN A 133 -1.90 -12.20 13.99
C ASN A 133 -3.31 -11.68 14.23
N LEU A 134 -3.88 -11.94 15.41
CA LEU A 134 -5.15 -11.39 15.84
C LEU A 134 -4.94 -9.99 16.43
N ALA A 135 -5.66 -9.00 15.90
CA ALA A 135 -5.67 -7.65 16.43
C ALA A 135 -7.12 -7.22 16.68
N THR A 136 -7.39 -6.71 17.89
CA THR A 136 -8.70 -6.20 18.30
C THR A 136 -8.58 -4.73 18.72
N SER A 137 -9.61 -3.92 18.48
CA SER A 137 -9.67 -2.50 18.84
C SER A 137 -9.81 -2.25 20.34
N HIS A 138 -10.33 -3.20 21.10
CA HIS A 138 -10.47 -3.13 22.56
C HIS A 138 -10.45 -4.53 23.17
N PRO A 139 -10.22 -4.65 24.49
CA PRO A 139 -10.31 -5.92 25.20
C PRO A 139 -11.65 -6.63 24.93
N ASN A 140 -11.63 -7.97 24.92
CA ASN A 140 -12.78 -8.86 24.75
C ASN A 140 -13.58 -8.73 23.43
N GLN A 141 -13.06 -8.08 22.38
CA GLN A 141 -13.74 -8.00 21.09
C GLN A 141 -13.79 -9.35 20.34
N MET A 142 -12.80 -10.21 20.54
CA MET A 142 -12.72 -11.53 19.90
C MET A 142 -12.22 -12.54 20.91
N TRP A 143 -12.91 -13.68 20.98
CA TRP A 143 -12.59 -14.78 21.88
C TRP A 143 -12.16 -15.97 21.03
N GLN A 144 -10.94 -16.45 21.26
CA GLN A 144 -10.46 -17.70 20.70
C GLN A 144 -10.66 -18.80 21.75
N ILE A 145 -11.43 -19.82 21.41
CA ILE A 145 -11.69 -20.96 22.28
C ILE A 145 -10.93 -22.15 21.69
N ASP A 146 -9.95 -22.66 22.42
CA ASP A 146 -9.16 -23.83 22.03
C ASP A 146 -9.46 -24.99 22.99
N PRO A 147 -10.51 -25.79 22.73
CA PRO A 147 -10.84 -26.93 23.57
C PRO A 147 -9.84 -28.06 23.32
N SER A 148 -9.24 -28.57 24.38
CA SER A 148 -8.47 -29.82 24.34
C SER A 148 -9.29 -30.95 24.96
N TYR A 149 -9.22 -32.13 24.34
CA TYR A 149 -9.78 -33.35 24.90
C TYR A 149 -8.77 -33.98 25.85
N CYS A 150 -9.16 -34.22 27.10
CA CYS A 150 -8.40 -35.10 27.98
C CYS A 150 -8.65 -36.56 27.58
N VAL A 151 -7.68 -37.43 27.88
CA VAL A 151 -7.80 -38.88 27.63
C VAL A 151 -9.01 -39.39 28.41
N LEU A 152 -9.99 -39.93 27.68
CA LEU A 152 -11.14 -40.62 28.24
C LEU A 152 -10.78 -42.11 28.37
N TYR A 153 -10.90 -42.66 29.57
CA TYR A 153 -10.89 -44.10 29.85
C TYR A 153 -12.29 -44.54 30.22
#